data_AF-A0A1N7PMZ6-F1
#
_entry.id   AF-A0A1N7PMZ6-F1
#
_cell.length_a   1.000
_cell.length_b   1.000
_cell.length_c   1.000
_cell.angle_alpha   90.00
_cell.angle_beta   90.00
_cell.angle_gamma   90.00
#
_symmetry.space_group_name_H-M   'P 1'
#
loop_
_entity.id
_entity.type
_entity.pdbx_description
1 polymer ?
#
loop_
_entity_poly.entity_id
_entity_poly.type
_entity_poly.pdbx_seq_one_letter_code
_entity_poly.pdbx_strand_id
1 'polypeptide(L)'
;MLRNLLLLTFGTLFLMLGIGYFTADPTQMEKPSQARTLQLFDQIAFSGYGEAGPTGTGPYLRRWQGPVRVALIGAPAKTDSTERPWSSAVSDLLAVYDALPGLDISIANEQPFTRDIPPETSLAIITVPASAMDDLLPTLPPAAANALTNKREGCAVLGAEAAVLNNVSILIADGLSASSRSACLGEKLATALGFTIDAKMAGDVFRVRQDGMMFHGLGRMAAALVYDPALQPGMGRDQARSVAADLLKSKGLE
;
A
#
# COMPACT_ATOMS: atom_id res chain seq x y z
N MET A 1 -30.53 -33.94 -26.50
CA MET A 1 -29.52 -33.02 -27.07
C MET A 1 -29.33 -31.87 -26.08
N LEU A 2 -28.07 -31.56 -25.75
CA LEU A 2 -27.56 -30.53 -24.83
C LEU A 2 -27.84 -30.72 -23.32
N ARG A 3 -27.08 -31.64 -22.71
CA ARG A 3 -26.54 -31.54 -21.35
C ARG A 3 -25.03 -31.28 -21.51
N ASN A 4 -24.44 -30.49 -20.60
CA ASN A 4 -23.02 -30.07 -20.50
C ASN A 4 -22.67 -28.74 -21.17
N LEU A 5 -22.80 -27.64 -20.41
CA LEU A 5 -21.93 -26.44 -20.57
C LEU A 5 -22.13 -25.47 -19.38
N LEU A 6 -21.81 -25.88 -18.16
CA LEU A 6 -21.92 -25.00 -16.98
C LEU A 6 -20.89 -25.41 -15.91
N LEU A 7 -19.62 -25.38 -16.31
CA LEU A 7 -18.44 -25.59 -15.48
C LEU A 7 -17.28 -24.84 -16.15
N LEU A 8 -17.29 -23.50 -16.19
CA LEU A 8 -16.17 -22.71 -16.74
C LEU A 8 -16.24 -21.19 -16.44
N THR A 9 -16.44 -20.79 -15.18
CA THR A 9 -16.22 -19.38 -14.75
C THR A 9 -15.63 -19.26 -13.34
N PHE A 10 -14.71 -20.16 -12.98
CA PHE A 10 -13.89 -20.03 -11.75
C PHE A 10 -12.38 -20.23 -12.03
N GLY A 11 -11.96 -20.27 -13.30
CA GLY A 11 -10.65 -20.80 -13.71
C GLY A 11 -9.86 -19.94 -14.71
N THR A 12 -10.04 -18.62 -14.72
CA THR A 12 -9.33 -17.73 -15.67
C THR A 12 -8.59 -16.57 -15.00
N LEU A 13 -8.16 -16.78 -13.74
CA LEU A 13 -7.01 -16.07 -13.16
C LEU A 13 -5.91 -17.05 -12.71
N PHE A 14 -5.87 -18.25 -13.32
CA PHE A 14 -4.84 -19.26 -13.10
C PHE A 14 -3.94 -19.50 -14.33
N LEU A 15 -4.17 -18.78 -15.45
CA LEU A 15 -3.47 -19.00 -16.71
C LEU A 15 -2.41 -17.92 -17.03
N MET A 16 -1.69 -17.48 -15.99
CA MET A 16 -0.32 -16.96 -16.08
C MET A 16 0.60 -17.59 -15.00
N LEU A 17 0.29 -18.82 -14.58
CA LEU A 17 1.13 -19.66 -13.71
C LEU A 17 1.71 -20.82 -14.54
N GLY A 18 2.48 -20.48 -15.56
CA GLY A 18 2.99 -21.46 -16.53
C GLY A 18 4.28 -21.01 -17.18
N ILE A 19 5.31 -20.73 -16.39
CA ILE A 19 6.73 -21.05 -16.61
C ILE A 19 7.42 -20.75 -15.27
N GLY A 20 7.98 -21.77 -14.63
CA GLY A 20 8.78 -21.65 -13.41
C GLY A 20 8.05 -22.04 -12.13
N TYR A 21 7.77 -23.33 -11.95
CA TYR A 21 7.78 -23.93 -10.62
C TYR A 21 9.18 -23.69 -10.02
N PHE A 22 9.38 -22.55 -9.36
CA PHE A 22 10.42 -22.44 -8.34
C PHE A 22 9.92 -23.27 -7.15
N THR A 23 10.26 -24.56 -7.14
CA THR A 23 10.47 -25.30 -5.90
C THR A 23 11.70 -24.68 -5.23
N ALA A 24 11.56 -23.44 -4.75
CA ALA A 24 12.49 -22.89 -3.78
C ALA A 24 12.23 -23.68 -2.50
N ASP A 25 13.13 -24.61 -2.21
CA ASP A 25 13.27 -25.18 -0.88
C ASP A 25 13.17 -24.02 0.14
N PRO A 26 12.17 -24.02 1.04
CA PRO A 26 12.00 -22.94 2.01
C PRO A 26 13.21 -22.79 2.95
N THR A 27 14.11 -23.78 2.97
CA THR A 27 15.39 -23.76 3.71
C THR A 27 16.57 -23.21 2.90
N GLN A 28 16.42 -23.05 1.57
CA GLN A 28 17.40 -22.40 0.68
C GLN A 28 16.90 -21.07 0.12
N MET A 29 16.16 -20.28 0.91
CA MET A 29 16.05 -18.87 0.59
C MET A 29 17.43 -18.25 0.79
N GLU A 30 18.17 -18.09 -0.31
CA GLU A 30 19.41 -17.35 -0.36
C GLU A 30 19.21 -16.03 0.39
N LYS A 31 20.04 -15.80 1.41
CA LYS A 31 19.99 -14.57 2.20
C LYS A 31 20.10 -13.41 1.20
N PRO A 32 19.11 -12.51 1.12
CA PRO A 32 19.13 -11.45 0.11
C PRO A 32 20.41 -10.63 0.27
N SER A 33 21.11 -10.35 -0.83
CA SER A 33 22.34 -9.56 -0.79
C SER A 33 22.08 -8.14 -0.29
N GLN A 34 23.10 -7.50 0.30
CA GLN A 34 23.02 -6.10 0.71
C GLN A 34 22.63 -5.20 -0.48
N ALA A 35 23.26 -5.42 -1.64
CA ALA A 35 23.01 -4.65 -2.85
C ALA A 35 21.55 -4.73 -3.32
N ARG A 36 20.94 -5.92 -3.32
CA ARG A 36 19.54 -6.09 -3.74
C ARG A 36 18.57 -5.47 -2.74
N THR A 37 18.88 -5.58 -1.44
CA THR A 37 18.08 -4.96 -0.38
C THR A 37 18.12 -3.43 -0.46
N LEU A 38 19.30 -2.85 -0.67
CA LEU A 38 19.46 -1.40 -0.87
C LEU A 38 18.75 -0.90 -2.14
N GLN A 39 18.81 -1.67 -3.22
CA GLN A 39 18.10 -1.34 -4.44
C GLN A 39 16.58 -1.29 -4.20
N LEU A 40 16.02 -2.30 -3.54
CA LEU A 40 14.59 -2.33 -3.26
C LEU A 40 14.19 -1.25 -2.25
N PHE A 41 14.99 -1.01 -1.20
CA PHE A 41 14.79 0.09 -0.26
C PHE A 41 14.71 1.44 -0.99
N ASP A 42 15.65 1.70 -1.87
CA ASP A 42 15.69 2.94 -2.66
C ASP A 42 14.43 3.10 -3.52
N GLN A 43 14.02 2.02 -4.19
CA GLN A 43 12.81 1.99 -5.01
C GLN A 43 11.55 2.26 -4.19
N ILE A 44 11.33 1.55 -3.09
CA ILE A 44 10.11 1.72 -2.28
C ILE A 44 10.11 3.04 -1.50
N ALA A 45 11.25 3.64 -1.18
CA ALA A 45 11.27 4.89 -0.41
C ALA A 45 11.15 6.15 -1.30
N PHE A 46 11.71 6.13 -2.52
CA PHE A 46 11.98 7.37 -3.27
C PHE A 46 11.37 7.46 -4.68
N SER A 47 10.85 6.38 -5.28
CA SER A 47 10.50 6.38 -6.72
C SER A 47 9.21 7.13 -7.11
N GLY A 48 8.34 7.52 -6.15
CA GLY A 48 6.96 7.94 -6.44
C GLY A 48 6.76 9.37 -6.95
N TYR A 49 7.76 10.25 -6.81
CA TYR A 49 7.62 11.69 -7.12
C TYR A 49 8.72 12.21 -8.06
N GLY A 50 9.47 11.31 -8.70
CA GLY A 50 10.62 11.64 -9.53
C GLY A 50 11.79 12.27 -8.76
N GLU A 51 12.84 12.65 -9.48
CA GLU A 51 14.08 13.21 -8.91
C GLU A 51 13.90 14.59 -8.28
N ALA A 52 12.79 15.27 -8.56
CA ALA A 52 12.45 16.54 -7.91
C ALA A 52 11.76 16.34 -6.55
N GLY A 53 11.25 15.13 -6.28
CA GLY A 53 10.40 14.87 -5.12
C GLY A 53 9.07 15.66 -5.16
N PRO A 54 8.24 15.52 -4.11
CA PRO A 54 6.92 16.16 -4.08
C PRO A 54 6.99 17.70 -4.06
N THR A 55 8.06 18.26 -3.51
CA THR A 55 8.25 19.70 -3.25
C THR A 55 9.23 20.38 -4.20
N GLY A 56 9.84 19.65 -5.13
CA GLY A 56 10.89 20.18 -6.00
C GLY A 56 12.28 20.26 -5.37
N THR A 57 12.45 19.80 -4.13
CA THR A 57 13.73 19.84 -3.39
C THR A 57 14.51 18.52 -3.41
N GLY A 58 14.09 17.57 -4.24
CA GLY A 58 14.64 16.22 -4.32
C GLY A 58 13.79 15.18 -3.58
N PRO A 59 13.98 13.88 -3.86
CA PRO A 59 13.30 12.82 -3.13
C PRO A 59 13.83 12.73 -1.70
N TYR A 60 12.92 12.69 -0.75
CA TYR A 60 13.21 12.52 0.68
C TYR A 60 12.38 11.39 1.28
N LEU A 61 12.85 10.86 2.40
CA LEU A 61 12.20 9.78 3.11
C LEU A 61 10.91 10.30 3.75
N ARG A 62 9.79 9.63 3.47
CA ARG A 62 8.46 9.95 4.00
C ARG A 62 8.03 8.81 4.90
N ARG A 63 7.65 9.11 6.13
CA ARG A 63 7.18 8.08 7.08
C ARG A 63 6.39 8.69 8.23
N TRP A 64 5.66 7.83 8.91
CA TRP A 64 5.07 8.14 10.21
C TRP A 64 6.13 8.12 11.32
N GLN A 65 5.95 8.97 12.32
CA GLN A 65 6.78 8.99 13.55
C GLN A 65 6.03 8.50 14.80
N GLY A 66 4.70 8.45 14.73
CA GLY A 66 3.84 7.97 15.81
C GLY A 66 2.90 6.87 15.34
N PRO A 67 2.04 6.38 16.24
CA PRO A 67 1.04 5.37 15.88
C PRO A 67 0.10 5.86 14.78
N VAL A 68 -0.22 4.94 13.87
CA VAL A 68 -1.17 5.17 12.78
C VAL A 68 -2.52 4.61 13.20
N ARG A 69 -3.40 5.51 13.66
CA ARG A 69 -4.80 5.23 13.97
C ARG A 69 -5.63 5.44 12.71
N VAL A 70 -6.21 4.33 12.22
CA VAL A 70 -6.96 4.26 10.96
C VAL A 70 -8.45 4.40 11.22
N ALA A 71 -9.11 5.30 10.49
CA ALA A 71 -10.58 5.35 10.43
C ALA A 71 -11.08 4.81 9.10
N LEU A 72 -12.07 3.93 9.15
CA LEU A 72 -12.80 3.44 7.98
C LEU A 72 -14.10 4.24 7.87
N ILE A 73 -14.22 5.04 6.81
CA ILE A 73 -15.36 5.93 6.59
C ILE A 73 -16.12 5.48 5.34
N GLY A 74 -17.35 5.02 5.56
CA GLY A 74 -18.13 4.35 4.53
C GLY A 74 -17.64 2.94 4.24
N ALA A 75 -18.44 2.24 3.43
CA ALA A 75 -18.12 0.92 2.93
C ALA A 75 -18.67 0.78 1.51
N PRO A 76 -18.14 -0.13 0.70
CA PRO A 76 -18.63 -0.31 -0.66
C PRO A 76 -20.08 -0.78 -0.71
N ALA A 77 -20.91 -0.18 -1.57
CA ALA A 77 -22.33 -0.50 -1.71
C ALA A 77 -22.56 -1.85 -2.42
N LYS A 78 -21.60 -2.29 -3.23
CA LYS A 78 -21.62 -3.61 -3.87
C LYS A 78 -20.54 -4.50 -3.26
N THR A 79 -21.00 -5.48 -2.51
CA THR A 79 -20.22 -6.66 -2.12
C THR A 79 -20.87 -7.87 -2.79
N ASP A 80 -20.12 -8.63 -3.58
CA ASP A 80 -20.52 -10.01 -3.90
C ASP A 80 -20.79 -10.74 -2.56
N SER A 81 -21.78 -11.64 -2.51
CA SER A 81 -22.06 -12.40 -1.27
C SER A 81 -20.90 -13.28 -0.84
N THR A 82 -19.94 -13.51 -1.73
CA THR A 82 -18.67 -14.22 -1.47
C THR A 82 -17.50 -13.30 -1.09
N GLU A 83 -17.67 -11.97 -1.18
CA GLU A 83 -16.64 -11.03 -0.77
C GLU A 83 -16.53 -10.97 0.76
N ARG A 84 -15.28 -10.89 1.23
CA ARG A 84 -15.00 -10.61 2.64
C ARG A 84 -15.56 -9.24 3.02
N PRO A 85 -16.02 -9.06 4.27
CA PRO A 85 -16.37 -7.76 4.80
C PRO A 85 -15.25 -6.75 4.56
N TRP A 86 -15.60 -5.52 4.17
CA TRP A 86 -14.63 -4.47 3.84
C TRP A 86 -13.62 -4.22 4.94
N SER A 87 -14.08 -4.10 6.19
CA SER A 87 -13.22 -3.90 7.36
C SER A 87 -12.26 -5.07 7.60
N SER A 88 -12.69 -6.31 7.34
CA SER A 88 -11.80 -7.49 7.39
C SER A 88 -10.72 -7.42 6.32
N ALA A 89 -11.08 -7.06 5.08
CA ALA A 89 -10.11 -6.95 3.99
C ALA A 89 -9.06 -5.85 4.26
N VAL A 90 -9.49 -4.72 4.84
CA VAL A 90 -8.58 -3.65 5.27
C VAL A 90 -7.71 -4.11 6.43
N SER A 91 -8.28 -4.75 7.45
CA SER A 91 -7.55 -5.27 8.62
C SER A 91 -6.45 -6.25 8.21
N ASP A 92 -6.74 -7.18 7.29
CA ASP A 92 -5.77 -8.15 6.80
C ASP A 92 -4.58 -7.48 6.12
N LEU A 93 -4.83 -6.42 5.35
CA LEU A 93 -3.78 -5.66 4.68
C LEU A 93 -2.96 -4.83 5.69
N LEU A 94 -3.61 -4.21 6.68
CA LEU A 94 -2.91 -3.46 7.74
C LEU A 94 -2.01 -4.38 8.57
N ALA A 95 -2.44 -5.61 8.85
CA ALA A 95 -1.63 -6.60 9.57
C ALA A 95 -0.30 -6.93 8.87
N VAL A 96 -0.23 -6.80 7.54
CA VAL A 96 1.04 -6.94 6.80
C VAL A 96 2.04 -5.86 7.21
N TYR A 97 1.58 -4.62 7.36
CA TYR A 97 2.41 -3.47 7.73
C TYR A 97 2.69 -3.39 9.22
N ASP A 98 1.75 -3.78 10.08
CA ASP A 98 1.92 -3.84 11.54
C ASP A 98 3.03 -4.82 11.95
N ALA A 99 3.34 -5.81 11.09
CA ALA A 99 4.47 -6.72 11.29
C ALA A 99 5.86 -6.08 11.07
N LEU A 100 5.92 -4.79 10.64
CA LEU A 100 7.16 -4.05 10.48
C LEU A 100 7.59 -3.41 11.82
N PRO A 101 8.85 -3.57 12.24
CA PRO A 101 9.36 -2.87 13.42
C PRO A 101 9.26 -1.35 13.25
N GLY A 102 8.83 -0.65 14.29
CA GLY A 102 8.76 0.82 14.31
C GLY A 102 7.51 1.41 13.66
N LEU A 103 6.53 0.59 13.27
CA LEU A 103 5.21 1.01 12.82
C LEU A 103 4.15 0.33 13.71
N ASP A 104 3.39 1.14 14.46
CA ASP A 104 2.18 0.72 15.19
C ASP A 104 0.99 1.19 14.36
N ILE A 105 0.23 0.27 13.77
CA ILE A 105 -0.92 0.61 12.93
C ILE A 105 -2.14 -0.21 13.31
N SER A 106 -3.26 0.48 13.56
CA SER A 106 -4.49 -0.19 13.96
C SER A 106 -5.73 0.57 13.48
N ILE A 107 -6.80 -0.16 13.23
CA ILE A 107 -8.13 0.44 13.07
C ILE A 107 -8.58 0.97 14.43
N ALA A 108 -8.95 2.25 14.47
CA ALA A 108 -9.45 2.92 15.67
C ALA A 108 -10.94 3.25 15.57
N ASN A 109 -11.47 3.45 14.36
CA ASN A 109 -12.85 3.85 14.13
C ASN A 109 -13.39 3.23 12.83
N GLU A 110 -14.67 2.86 12.83
CA GLU A 110 -15.43 2.49 11.65
C GLU A 110 -16.80 3.19 11.70
N GLN A 111 -17.14 3.95 10.66
CA GLN A 111 -18.37 4.73 10.60
C GLN A 111 -18.95 4.78 9.17
N PRO A 112 -20.26 5.04 9.01
CA PRO A 112 -20.85 5.33 7.71
C PRO A 112 -20.17 6.54 7.01
N PHE A 113 -20.39 6.67 5.71
CA PHE A 113 -19.83 7.80 4.96
C PHE A 113 -20.32 9.13 5.55
N THR A 114 -19.36 9.98 5.93
CA THR A 114 -19.53 11.37 6.32
C THR A 114 -18.30 12.14 5.85
N ARG A 115 -18.39 13.47 5.75
CA ARG A 115 -17.23 14.33 5.48
C ARG A 115 -16.38 14.55 6.74
N ASP A 116 -16.93 14.28 7.91
CA ASP A 116 -16.26 14.52 9.18
C ASP A 116 -15.30 13.38 9.50
N ILE A 117 -14.01 13.71 9.58
CA ILE A 117 -12.96 12.78 10.00
C ILE A 117 -12.88 12.81 11.54
N PRO A 118 -12.94 11.65 12.23
CA PRO A 118 -12.82 11.63 13.69
C PRO A 118 -11.49 12.23 14.15
N PRO A 119 -11.47 13.03 15.24
CA PRO A 119 -10.29 13.83 15.63
C PRO A 119 -9.06 13.00 16.02
N GLU A 120 -9.23 11.76 16.47
CA GLU A 120 -8.16 10.81 16.77
C GLU A 120 -7.60 10.08 15.53
N THR A 121 -8.14 10.36 14.35
CA THR A 121 -7.73 9.73 13.10
C THR A 121 -6.45 10.35 12.58
N SER A 122 -5.49 9.50 12.28
CA SER A 122 -4.26 9.89 11.59
C SER A 122 -4.33 9.52 10.10
N LEU A 123 -4.89 8.35 9.79
CA LEU A 123 -5.11 7.85 8.43
C LEU A 123 -6.60 7.56 8.22
N ALA A 124 -7.24 8.25 7.27
CA ALA A 124 -8.62 7.95 6.88
C ALA A 124 -8.66 7.13 5.60
N ILE A 125 -9.44 6.05 5.58
CA ILE A 125 -9.77 5.27 4.38
C ILE A 125 -11.25 5.50 4.10
N ILE A 126 -11.53 6.26 3.05
CA ILE A 126 -12.87 6.81 2.77
C ILE A 126 -13.39 6.18 1.48
N THR A 127 -14.47 5.41 1.59
CA THR A 127 -15.22 4.95 0.42
C THR A 127 -16.25 6.01 0.06
N VAL A 128 -16.07 6.67 -1.09
CA VAL A 128 -16.89 7.80 -1.55
C VAL A 128 -18.06 7.27 -2.39
N PRO A 129 -19.31 7.42 -1.92
CA PRO A 129 -20.48 7.01 -2.68
C PRO A 129 -20.69 7.95 -3.88
N ALA A 130 -21.28 7.42 -4.95
CA ALA A 130 -21.52 8.19 -6.17
C ALA A 130 -22.33 9.48 -5.92
N SER A 131 -23.28 9.44 -4.98
CA SER A 131 -24.11 10.59 -4.60
C SER A 131 -23.34 11.74 -3.93
N ALA A 132 -22.14 11.49 -3.41
CA ALA A 132 -21.31 12.51 -2.77
C ALA A 132 -20.21 13.05 -3.70
N MET A 133 -20.06 12.49 -4.90
CA MET A 133 -18.93 12.80 -5.78
C MET A 133 -18.98 14.24 -6.29
N ASP A 134 -20.13 14.71 -6.77
CA ASP A 134 -20.29 16.05 -7.36
C ASP A 134 -19.97 17.16 -6.35
N ASP A 135 -20.26 16.94 -5.07
CA ASP A 135 -19.96 17.87 -3.99
C ASP A 135 -18.50 17.80 -3.52
N LEU A 136 -17.88 16.61 -3.58
CA LEU A 136 -16.53 16.39 -3.08
C LEU A 136 -15.48 16.90 -4.07
N LEU A 137 -15.65 16.59 -5.37
CA LEU A 137 -14.64 16.87 -6.39
C LEU A 137 -14.16 18.32 -6.42
N PRO A 138 -15.00 19.37 -6.29
CA PRO A 138 -14.56 20.75 -6.29
C PRO A 138 -13.65 21.13 -5.11
N THR A 139 -13.67 20.35 -4.03
CA THR A 139 -12.84 20.59 -2.83
C THR A 139 -11.47 19.89 -2.89
N LEU A 140 -11.28 18.99 -3.86
CA LEU A 140 -10.06 18.21 -3.99
C LEU A 140 -9.01 18.94 -4.85
N PRO A 141 -7.71 18.70 -4.60
CA PRO A 141 -6.67 19.06 -5.55
C PRO A 141 -6.97 18.45 -6.95
N PRO A 142 -6.66 19.15 -8.06
CA PRO A 142 -7.00 18.67 -9.40
C PRO A 142 -6.50 17.26 -9.72
N ALA A 143 -5.29 16.91 -9.28
CA ALA A 143 -4.73 15.58 -9.48
C ALA A 143 -5.57 14.49 -8.78
N ALA A 144 -6.00 14.74 -7.54
CA ALA A 144 -6.84 13.81 -6.78
C ALA A 144 -8.25 13.70 -7.37
N ALA A 145 -8.87 14.82 -7.78
CA ALA A 145 -10.16 14.81 -8.45
C ALA A 145 -10.13 14.00 -9.76
N ASN A 146 -9.07 14.17 -10.56
CA ASN A 146 -8.87 13.42 -11.81
C ASN A 146 -8.66 11.92 -11.55
N ALA A 147 -7.84 11.55 -10.56
CA ALA A 147 -7.60 10.15 -10.20
C ALA A 147 -8.88 9.47 -9.69
N LEU A 148 -9.67 10.16 -8.88
CA LEU A 148 -10.91 9.64 -8.30
C LEU A 148 -12.03 9.44 -9.35
N THR A 149 -12.09 10.30 -10.38
CA THR A 149 -13.07 10.19 -11.49
C THR A 149 -12.62 9.25 -12.60
N ASN A 150 -11.34 8.95 -12.70
CA ASN A 150 -10.81 8.00 -13.67
C ASN A 150 -11.30 6.58 -13.36
N LYS A 151 -12.15 6.01 -14.22
CA LYS A 151 -12.71 4.65 -14.06
C LYS A 151 -11.67 3.53 -13.96
N ARG A 152 -10.42 3.77 -14.36
CA ARG A 152 -9.31 2.81 -14.24
C ARG A 152 -8.58 2.90 -12.90
N GLU A 153 -8.51 4.09 -12.31
CA GLU A 153 -7.82 4.32 -11.03
C GLU A 153 -8.84 4.33 -9.89
N GLY A 154 -9.80 5.26 -9.95
CA GLY A 154 -10.93 5.38 -9.03
C GLY A 154 -10.52 5.68 -7.61
N CYS A 155 -9.31 6.18 -7.39
CA CYS A 155 -8.83 6.49 -6.05
C CYS A 155 -7.66 7.44 -6.02
N ALA A 156 -7.53 8.12 -4.88
CA ALA A 156 -6.53 9.15 -4.65
C ALA A 156 -5.99 9.06 -3.22
N VAL A 157 -4.81 9.64 -3.01
CA VAL A 157 -4.21 9.85 -1.69
C VAL A 157 -4.02 11.35 -1.51
N LEU A 158 -4.30 11.85 -0.33
CA LEU A 158 -4.11 13.24 0.07
C LEU A 158 -3.16 13.30 1.27
N GLY A 159 -2.22 14.24 1.28
CA GLY A 159 -1.36 14.52 2.44
C GLY A 159 -0.17 13.58 2.59
N ALA A 160 0.13 12.74 1.58
CA ALA A 160 1.26 11.81 1.59
C ALA A 160 2.56 12.38 0.99
N GLU A 161 2.57 13.69 0.71
CA GLU A 161 3.69 14.41 0.15
C GLU A 161 4.67 14.87 1.23
N ALA A 162 4.21 15.11 2.47
CA ALA A 162 5.04 15.61 3.55
C ALA A 162 6.12 14.61 3.99
N ALA A 163 7.25 15.11 4.48
CA ALA A 163 8.30 14.28 5.06
C ALA A 163 7.77 13.49 6.28
N VAL A 164 7.15 14.21 7.23
CA VAL A 164 6.46 13.61 8.37
C VAL A 164 4.99 13.42 8.00
N LEU A 165 4.54 12.17 8.02
CA LEU A 165 3.13 11.83 7.78
C LEU A 165 2.34 11.94 9.08
N ASN A 166 1.21 12.64 9.05
CA ASN A 166 0.38 12.85 10.24
C ASN A 166 -1.15 12.95 9.95
N ASN A 167 -1.56 13.35 8.75
CA ASN A 167 -2.96 13.49 8.34
C ASN A 167 -3.10 13.06 6.88
N VAL A 168 -3.25 11.77 6.65
CA VAL A 168 -3.32 11.21 5.30
C VAL A 168 -4.72 10.66 5.06
N SER A 169 -5.26 10.86 3.86
CA SER A 169 -6.57 10.32 3.46
C SER A 169 -6.45 9.53 2.17
N ILE A 170 -7.02 8.33 2.15
CA ILE A 170 -7.21 7.51 0.98
C ILE A 170 -8.67 7.64 0.56
N LEU A 171 -8.91 8.12 -0.65
CA LEU A 171 -10.25 8.22 -1.23
C LEU A 171 -10.44 7.09 -2.24
N ILE A 172 -11.51 6.33 -2.12
CA ILE A 172 -11.84 5.21 -3.01
C ILE A 172 -13.26 5.42 -3.53
N ALA A 173 -13.43 5.47 -4.85
CA ALA A 173 -14.75 5.54 -5.46
C ALA A 173 -15.50 4.21 -5.27
N ASP A 174 -16.74 4.28 -4.78
CA ASP A 174 -17.59 3.11 -4.54
C ASP A 174 -17.92 2.31 -5.82
N GLY A 175 -17.90 2.96 -6.98
CA GLY A 175 -18.22 2.33 -8.27
C GLY A 175 -17.19 1.32 -8.81
N LEU A 176 -16.09 1.07 -8.09
CA LEU A 176 -15.03 0.15 -8.53
C LEU A 176 -15.45 -1.32 -8.40
N SER A 177 -14.92 -2.17 -9.30
CA SER A 177 -14.99 -3.63 -9.11
C SER A 177 -14.20 -4.02 -7.86
N ALA A 178 -14.55 -5.15 -7.24
CA ALA A 178 -13.83 -5.65 -6.07
C ALA A 178 -12.32 -5.79 -6.30
N SER A 179 -11.92 -6.32 -7.46
CA SER A 179 -10.51 -6.42 -7.86
C SER A 179 -9.81 -5.06 -7.95
N SER A 180 -10.44 -4.07 -8.59
CA SER A 180 -9.89 -2.73 -8.74
C SER A 180 -9.80 -2.01 -7.40
N ARG A 181 -10.81 -2.17 -6.55
CA ARG A 181 -10.85 -1.64 -5.19
C ARG A 181 -9.75 -2.22 -4.32
N SER A 182 -9.51 -3.53 -4.35
CA SER A 182 -8.42 -4.17 -3.62
C SER A 182 -7.04 -3.74 -4.12
N ALA A 183 -6.85 -3.66 -5.44
CA ALA A 183 -5.60 -3.18 -6.03
C ALA A 183 -5.32 -1.72 -5.63
N CYS A 184 -6.34 -0.87 -5.75
CA CYS A 184 -6.26 0.51 -5.31
C CYS A 184 -5.91 0.62 -3.81
N LEU A 185 -6.62 -0.11 -2.93
CA LEU A 185 -6.36 -0.08 -1.49
C LEU A 185 -4.91 -0.46 -1.19
N GLY A 186 -4.38 -1.51 -1.84
CA GLY A 186 -2.98 -1.94 -1.69
C GLY A 186 -1.98 -0.83 -2.01
N GLU A 187 -2.09 -0.25 -3.20
CA GLU A 187 -1.18 0.78 -3.68
C GLU A 187 -1.30 2.09 -2.87
N LYS A 188 -2.53 2.52 -2.60
CA LYS A 188 -2.78 3.78 -1.90
C LYS A 188 -2.43 3.68 -0.41
N LEU A 189 -2.61 2.51 0.21
CA LEU A 189 -2.13 2.28 1.57
C LEU A 189 -0.60 2.29 1.63
N ALA A 190 0.09 1.65 0.69
CA ALA A 190 1.55 1.74 0.61
C ALA A 190 2.00 3.21 0.54
N THR A 191 1.37 3.98 -0.35
CA THR A 191 1.63 5.43 -0.51
C THR A 191 1.37 6.22 0.77
N ALA A 192 0.24 5.95 1.43
CA ALA A 192 -0.14 6.60 2.68
C ALA A 192 0.78 6.26 3.86
N LEU A 193 1.51 5.15 3.76
CA LEU A 193 2.55 4.75 4.71
C LEU A 193 3.96 5.17 4.28
N GLY A 194 4.08 6.01 3.25
CA GLY A 194 5.37 6.55 2.80
C GLY A 194 6.14 5.66 1.83
N PHE A 195 5.57 4.51 1.44
CA PHE A 195 6.16 3.63 0.43
C PHE A 195 5.72 4.04 -0.98
N THR A 196 6.48 3.61 -1.98
CA THR A 196 6.15 3.68 -3.40
C THR A 196 6.14 2.26 -3.93
N ILE A 197 5.06 1.53 -3.65
CA ILE A 197 4.89 0.15 -4.11
C ILE A 197 3.71 0.16 -5.09
N ASP A 198 4.03 0.13 -6.37
CA ASP A 198 3.04 -0.01 -7.44
C ASP A 198 2.74 -1.48 -7.75
N ALA A 199 1.78 -1.72 -8.64
CA ALA A 199 1.41 -3.08 -9.05
C ALA A 199 2.58 -3.86 -9.70
N LYS A 200 3.56 -3.20 -10.33
CA LYS A 200 4.71 -3.86 -10.95
C LYS A 200 5.71 -4.31 -9.90
N MET A 201 5.92 -3.52 -8.85
CA MET A 201 6.84 -3.78 -7.75
C MET A 201 6.24 -4.69 -6.68
N ALA A 202 4.91 -4.82 -6.62
CA ALA A 202 4.23 -5.64 -5.62
C ALA A 202 4.78 -7.08 -5.53
N GLY A 203 5.17 -7.69 -6.66
CA GLY A 203 5.76 -9.04 -6.69
C GLY A 203 7.18 -9.14 -6.11
N ASP A 204 7.95 -8.04 -6.08
CA ASP A 204 9.27 -7.97 -5.45
C ASP A 204 9.18 -7.79 -3.93
N VAL A 205 8.06 -7.21 -3.45
CA VAL A 205 7.86 -6.85 -2.05
C VAL A 205 7.03 -7.89 -1.30
N PHE A 206 5.95 -8.37 -1.94
CA PHE A 206 4.95 -9.21 -1.33
C PHE A 206 4.92 -10.61 -1.94
N ARG A 207 4.43 -11.57 -1.15
CA ARG A 207 4.02 -12.89 -1.61
C ARG A 207 2.55 -13.10 -1.29
N VAL A 208 1.79 -13.56 -2.28
CA VAL A 208 0.39 -13.97 -2.09
C VAL A 208 0.35 -15.43 -1.63
N ARG A 209 -0.45 -15.72 -0.62
CA ARG A 209 -0.72 -17.04 -0.07
C ARG A 209 -2.24 -17.29 -0.03
N GLN A 210 -2.63 -18.52 0.30
CA GLN A 210 -4.04 -18.89 0.44
C GLN A 210 -4.75 -18.10 1.57
N ASP A 211 -4.00 -17.78 2.62
CA ASP A 211 -4.46 -17.11 3.84
C ASP A 211 -4.27 -15.58 3.80
N GLY A 212 -3.66 -15.01 2.75
CA GLY A 212 -3.51 -13.57 2.61
C GLY A 212 -2.25 -13.15 1.88
N MET A 213 -1.87 -11.89 2.06
CA MET A 213 -0.62 -11.32 1.55
C MET A 213 0.38 -11.19 2.71
N MET A 214 1.66 -11.34 2.43
CA MET A 214 2.72 -11.05 3.39
C MET A 214 3.93 -10.45 2.69
N PHE A 215 4.77 -9.71 3.42
CA PHE A 215 6.09 -9.38 2.91
C PHE A 215 6.89 -10.65 2.63
N HIS A 216 7.50 -10.73 1.46
CA HIS A 216 8.55 -11.72 1.21
C HIS A 216 9.86 -11.26 1.88
N GLY A 217 10.85 -12.15 2.06
CA GLY A 217 12.05 -11.87 2.85
C GLY A 217 12.79 -10.57 2.46
N LEU A 218 13.07 -10.38 1.17
CA LEU A 218 13.69 -9.16 0.64
C LEU A 218 12.82 -7.92 0.88
N GLY A 219 11.53 -7.99 0.54
CA GLY A 219 10.57 -6.91 0.75
C GLY A 219 10.44 -6.50 2.21
N ARG A 220 10.43 -7.47 3.14
CA ARG A 220 10.40 -7.23 4.58
C ARG A 220 11.63 -6.47 5.05
N MET A 221 12.82 -6.87 4.60
CA MET A 221 14.07 -6.19 4.98
C MET A 221 14.10 -4.75 4.44
N ALA A 222 13.75 -4.54 3.18
CA ALA A 222 13.68 -3.21 2.57
C ALA A 222 12.64 -2.32 3.25
N ALA A 223 11.43 -2.84 3.50
CA ALA A 223 10.36 -2.09 4.15
C ALA A 223 10.69 -1.76 5.62
N ALA A 224 11.35 -2.67 6.33
CA ALA A 224 11.81 -2.42 7.70
C ALA A 224 12.87 -1.31 7.77
N LEU A 225 13.71 -1.13 6.74
CA LEU A 225 14.64 0.00 6.67
C LEU A 225 13.90 1.34 6.62
N VAL A 226 12.81 1.45 5.85
CA VAL A 226 11.99 2.69 5.79
C VAL A 226 11.55 3.14 7.19
N TYR A 227 11.30 2.20 8.10
CA TYR A 227 10.87 2.46 9.47
C TYR A 227 11.96 2.30 10.54
N ASP A 228 13.21 2.04 10.16
CA ASP A 228 14.32 1.92 11.12
C ASP A 228 14.56 3.27 11.83
N PRO A 229 14.74 3.31 13.17
CA PRO A 229 14.90 4.58 13.91
C PRO A 229 16.10 5.42 13.49
N ALA A 230 17.13 4.84 12.87
CA ALA A 230 18.25 5.62 12.35
C ALA A 230 17.88 6.44 11.09
N LEU A 231 16.78 6.08 10.41
CA LEU A 231 16.29 6.75 9.21
C LEU A 231 15.15 7.71 9.55
N GLN A 232 15.43 9.01 9.43
CA GLN A 232 14.52 10.07 9.84
C GLN A 232 13.72 10.62 8.65
N PRO A 233 12.45 11.02 8.86
CA PRO A 233 11.69 11.69 7.82
C PRO A 233 12.41 12.96 7.34
N GLY A 234 12.39 13.19 6.04
CA GLY A 234 13.07 14.32 5.40
C GLY A 234 14.53 14.06 5.03
N MET A 235 15.12 12.92 5.43
CA MET A 235 16.44 12.52 4.93
C MET A 235 16.40 12.44 3.40
N GLY A 236 17.36 13.08 2.74
CA GLY A 236 17.54 12.96 1.30
C GLY A 236 17.96 11.54 0.91
N ARG A 237 17.67 11.15 -0.33
CA ARG A 237 17.95 9.81 -0.87
C ARG A 237 19.37 9.30 -0.58
N ASP A 238 20.41 10.06 -0.91
CA ASP A 238 21.80 9.60 -0.74
C ASP A 238 22.18 9.40 0.73
N GLN A 239 21.75 10.32 1.60
CA GLN A 239 21.95 10.21 3.05
C GLN A 239 21.26 8.95 3.58
N ALA A 240 19.99 8.75 3.22
CA ALA A 240 19.22 7.60 3.67
C ALA A 240 19.81 6.27 3.15
N ARG A 241 20.27 6.21 1.90
CA ARG A 241 20.94 5.03 1.35
C ARG A 241 22.24 4.70 2.07
N SER A 242 23.03 5.71 2.45
CA SER A 242 24.26 5.50 3.22
C SER A 242 23.95 4.90 4.59
N VAL A 243 22.99 5.48 5.33
CA VAL A 243 22.57 4.97 6.65
C VAL A 243 22.00 3.55 6.52
N ALA A 244 21.18 3.28 5.50
CA ALA A 244 20.64 1.95 5.24
C ALA A 244 21.75 0.92 4.96
N ALA A 245 22.81 1.31 4.25
CA ALA A 245 23.94 0.43 3.97
C ALA A 245 24.68 0.05 5.26
N ASP A 246 24.94 1.01 6.14
CA ASP A 246 25.58 0.78 7.44
C ASP A 246 24.72 -0.12 8.34
N LEU A 247 23.40 0.08 8.35
CA LEU A 247 22.46 -0.77 9.07
C LEU A 247 22.48 -2.21 8.58
N LEU A 248 22.49 -2.44 7.26
CA LEU A 248 22.57 -3.79 6.71
C LEU A 248 23.90 -4.47 7.07
N LYS A 249 25.02 -3.74 6.96
CA LYS A 249 26.34 -4.25 7.34
C LYS A 249 26.40 -4.65 8.82
N SER A 250 25.87 -3.82 9.71
CA SER A 250 25.80 -4.13 11.15
C SER A 250 24.91 -5.34 11.47
N LYS A 251 23.94 -5.65 10.60
CA LYS A 251 23.08 -6.86 10.67
C LYS A 251 23.73 -8.07 9.98
N GLY A 252 25.01 -7.99 9.59
CA GLY A 252 25.78 -9.07 8.96
C GLY A 252 25.34 -9.38 7.53
N LEU A 253 24.78 -8.40 6.81
CA LEU A 253 24.58 -8.45 5.37
C LEU A 253 25.74 -7.69 4.71
N GLU A 254 26.66 -8.45 4.10
CA GLU A 254 27.74 -7.94 3.24
C GLU A 254 27.31 -7.91 1.77
#